data_AF-A0A1I1XSZ5-F1
#
_entry.id   AF-A0A1I1XSZ5-F1
#
_cell.length_a   1.000
_cell.length_b   1.000
_cell.length_c   1.000
_cell.angle_alpha   90.00
_cell.angle_beta   90.00
_cell.angle_gamma   90.00
#
_symmetry.space_group_name_H-M   'P 1'
#
loop_
_entity.id
_entity.type
_entity.pdbx_description
1 polymer ?
#
loop_
_entity_poly.entity_id
_entity_poly.type
_entity_poly.pdbx_seq_one_letter_code
_entity_poly.pdbx_strand_id
1 'polypeptide(L)' 'MSHLTSPQKGFRIHLIVFFLTTPAIWILWYLTDRTYPWPLWSTPAWAIGVLFHYLGVFVFKNQKTSKN' A
#
# COMPACT_ATOMS: atom_id res chain seq x y z
N MET A 1 -27.60 4.34 4.04
CA MET A 1 -26.89 4.81 2.83
C MET A 1 -25.41 4.49 2.98
N SER A 2 -25.01 3.23 2.89
CA SER A 2 -23.60 2.83 2.95
C SER A 2 -23.05 2.86 1.53
N HIS A 3 -22.19 3.83 1.23
CA HIS A 3 -21.44 3.85 -0.02
C HIS A 3 -20.35 2.76 0.08
N LEU A 4 -20.76 1.50 -0.10
CA LEU A 4 -19.96 0.29 0.10
C LEU A 4 -18.86 0.19 -0.96
N THR A 5 -17.77 0.93 -0.79
CA THR A 5 -16.57 0.72 -1.60
C THR A 5 -16.09 -0.71 -1.35
N SER A 6 -15.98 -1.53 -2.40
CA SER A 6 -15.51 -2.90 -2.26
C SER A 6 -14.08 -2.90 -1.67
N PRO A 7 -13.74 -3.82 -0.75
CA PRO A 7 -12.38 -3.92 -0.21
C PRO A 7 -11.30 -4.07 -1.29
N GLN A 8 -11.65 -4.72 -2.41
CA GLN A 8 -10.80 -4.82 -3.59
C GLN A 8 -10.52 -3.47 -4.26
N LYS A 9 -11.52 -2.58 -4.34
CA LYS A 9 -11.34 -1.21 -4.84
C LYS A 9 -10.42 -0.42 -3.92
N GLY A 10 -10.60 -0.55 -2.61
CA GLY A 10 -9.69 0.04 -1.62
C GLY A 10 -8.24 -0.41 -1.81
N PHE A 11 -8.02 -1.72 -1.98
CA PHE A 11 -6.68 -2.26 -2.25
C PHE A 11 -6.07 -1.72 -3.54
N ARG A 12 -6.82 -1.69 -4.65
CA ARG A 12 -6.35 -1.14 -5.93
C ARG A 12 -5.89 0.31 -5.81
N ILE A 13 -6.66 1.14 -5.09
CA ILE A 13 -6.28 2.53 -4.83
C ILE A 13 -5.00 2.60 -4.00
N HIS A 14 -4.92 1.85 -2.90
CA HIS A 14 -3.72 1.84 -2.04
C HIS A 14 -2.47 1.42 -2.84
N LEU A 15 -2.61 0.42 -3.72
CA LEU A 15 -1.53 -0.08 -4.58
C LEU A 15 -1.09 0.97 -5.62
N ILE A 16 -2.04 1.62 -6.31
CA ILE A 16 -1.74 2.68 -7.29
C ILE A 16 -1.05 3.85 -6.61
N VAL A 17 -1.56 4.30 -5.47
CA VAL A 17 -0.97 5.40 -4.69
C VAL A 17 0.45 5.04 -4.25
N PHE A 18 0.69 3.80 -3.79
CA PHE A 18 2.04 3.33 -3.48
C PHE A 18 2.98 3.42 -4.69
N PHE A 19 2.55 2.91 -5.86
CA PHE A 19 3.37 2.90 -7.08
C PHE A 19 3.61 4.27 -7.71
N LEU A 20 2.72 5.24 -7.54
CA LEU A 20 2.91 6.58 -8.08
C LEU A 20 3.71 7.46 -7.12
N THR A 21 3.37 7.43 -5.83
CA THR A 21 3.98 8.31 -4.83
C THR A 21 5.39 7.87 -4.46
N THR A 22 5.68 6.56 -4.41
CA THR A 22 7.01 6.08 -4.03
C THR A 22 8.08 6.54 -5.03
N PRO A 23 7.96 6.31 -6.36
CA PRO A 23 8.93 6.84 -7.32
C PRO A 23 9.01 8.36 -7.30
N ALA A 24 7.89 9.07 -7.16
CA ALA A 24 7.89 10.53 -7.06
C ALA A 24 8.71 11.03 -5.86
N ILE A 25 8.59 10.37 -4.70
CA ILE A 25 9.39 10.64 -3.50
C ILE A 25 10.88 10.36 -3.74
N TRP A 26 11.22 9.24 -4.37
CA TRP A 26 12.61 8.90 -4.69
C TRP A 26 13.23 9.89 -5.69
N ILE A 27 12.46 10.33 -6.69
CA ILE A 27 12.86 11.38 -7.63
C ILE A 27 13.06 12.70 -6.90
N LEU A 28 12.13 13.10 -6.02
CA LEU A 28 12.24 14.32 -5.22
C LEU A 28 13.53 14.30 -4.39
N TRP A 29 13.79 13.21 -3.67
CA TRP A 29 15.02 13.02 -2.91
C TRP A 29 16.27 13.13 -3.80
N TYR A 30 16.26 12.47 -4.96
CA TYR A 30 17.38 12.49 -5.89
C TYR A 30 17.69 13.90 -6.42
N LEU A 31 16.66 14.72 -6.62
CA LEU A 31 16.77 16.06 -7.19
C LEU A 31 17.04 17.17 -6.16
N THR A 32 16.71 16.97 -4.89
CA THR A 32 16.86 18.02 -3.86
C THR A 32 18.11 17.83 -3.01
N ASP A 33 18.19 16.73 -2.27
CA ASP A 33 19.29 16.46 -1.35
C ASP A 33 19.49 14.96 -1.15
N ARG A 34 20.69 14.51 -1.52
CA ARG A 34 21.12 13.11 -1.46
C ARG A 34 21.95 12.78 -0.22
N THR A 35 22.19 13.74 0.68
CA THR A 35 23.02 13.53 1.89
C THR A 35 22.43 12.47 2.82
N TYR A 36 21.10 12.40 2.92
CA TYR A 36 20.40 11.42 3.73
C TYR A 36 19.24 10.77 2.95
N PRO A 37 19.27 9.44 2.71
CA PRO A 37 18.23 8.74 1.97
C PRO A 37 16.99 8.50 2.84
N TRP A 38 16.27 9.56 3.19
CA TRP A 38 15.05 9.45 3.97
C TRP A 38 13.94 8.56 3.33
N PRO A 39 13.82 8.39 2.00
CA PRO A 39 12.83 7.48 1.41
C PRO A 39 13.04 6.00 1.77
N LEU A 40 14.24 5.64 2.23
CA LEU A 40 14.63 4.28 2.57
C LEU A 40 13.88 3.74 3.81
N TRP A 41 13.37 4.64 4.66
CA TRP A 41 12.52 4.27 5.80
C TRP A 41 11.04 4.27 5.45
N SER A 42 10.57 5.25 4.66
CA SER A 42 9.16 5.36 4.31
C SER A 42 8.71 4.28 3.33
N THR A 43 9.57 3.90 2.37
CA THR A 43 9.22 2.93 1.33
C THR A 43 8.91 1.54 1.90
N PRO A 44 9.78 0.93 2.74
CA PRO A 44 9.51 -0.40 3.30
C PRO A 44 8.35 -0.38 4.29
N ALA A 45 8.25 0.64 5.14
CA ALA A 45 7.13 0.77 6.08
C ALA A 45 5.78 0.79 5.35
N TRP A 46 5.70 1.50 4.23
CA TRP A 46 4.47 1.58 3.45
C TRP A 46 4.21 0.31 2.62
N ALA A 47 5.27 -0.32 2.09
CA ALA A 47 5.18 -1.61 1.42
C ALA A 47 4.61 -2.71 2.34
N ILE A 48 5.00 -2.70 3.62
CA ILE A 48 4.41 -3.57 4.64
C ILE A 48 2.91 -3.30 4.77
N GLY A 49 2.49 -2.03 4.81
CA GLY A 49 1.07 -1.66 4.83
C GLY A 49 0.29 -2.19 3.62
N VAL A 50 0.85 -2.12 2.41
CA VAL A 50 0.26 -2.69 1.19
C VAL A 50 0.16 -4.22 1.29
N LEU A 51 1.21 -4.89 1.80
CA LEU A 51 1.21 -6.34 2.01
C LEU A 51 0.09 -6.76 2.96
N PHE A 52 -0.04 -6.11 4.12
CA PHE A 52 -1.12 -6.43 5.06
C PHE A 52 -2.51 -6.11 4.50
N HIS A 53 -2.65 -5.07 3.68
CA HIS A 53 -3.91 -4.80 2.98
C HIS A 53 -4.26 -5.92 1.99
N TYR A 54 -3.27 -6.43 1.23
CA TYR A 54 -3.44 -7.59 0.36
C TYR A 54 -3.91 -8.82 1.16
N LEU A 55 -3.21 -9.14 2.24
CA LEU A 55 -3.56 -10.28 3.10
C LEU A 55 -4.99 -10.16 3.64
N GLY A 56 -5.38 -8.97 4.11
CA GLY A 56 -6.72 -8.70 4.60
C GLY A 56 -7.82 -8.87 3.55
N VAL A 57 -7.56 -8.49 2.29
CA VAL A 57 -8.56 -8.55 1.22
C VAL A 57 -8.66 -9.93 0.58
N PHE A 58 -7.52 -10.60 0.32
CA PHE A 58 -7.47 -11.81 -0.51
C PHE A 58 -7.16 -13.10 0.25
N VAL A 59 -6.45 -13.04 1.37
CA VAL A 59 -6.04 -14.25 2.11
C VAL A 59 -6.98 -14.53 3.27
N PHE A 60 -7.16 -13.56 4.17
CA PHE A 60 -7.91 -13.75 5.41
C PHE A 60 -9.43 -13.76 5.19
N LYS A 61 -9.94 -13.11 4.13
CA LYS A 61 -11.37 -13.09 3.83
C LYS A 61 -11.93 -14.47 3.44
N ASN A 62 -11.11 -15.30 2.78
CA ASN A 62 -11.51 -16.63 2.32
C ASN A 62 -11.53 -17.68 3.45
N GLN A 63 -10.91 -17.40 4.60
CA GLN A 63 -10.84 -18.33 5.73
C GLN A 63 -12.14 -18.39 6.56
N LYS A 64 -13.02 -17.39 6.44
CA LYS A 64 -14.26 -17.33 7.25
C LYS A 64 -15.40 -18.19 6.70
N THR A 65 -15.34 -18.63 5.45
CA THR A 65 -16.42 -19.40 4.80
C THR A 65 -16.25 -20.93 4.95
N SER A 66 -15.03 -21.41 5.24
CA SER A 66 -14.72 -22.84 5.30
C SER A 66 -14.91 -23.49 6.68
N LYS A 67 -15.37 -22.74 7.69
CA LYS A 67 -15.45 -23.20 9.09
C LYS A 67 -16.89 -23.51 9.56
N ASN A 68 -17.79 -23.80 8.63
CA ASN A 68 -19.19 -24.16 8.90
C ASN A 68 -19.49 -25.56 8.36
#